data_AF-A0A847AQT7-F1
#
_entry.id   AF-A0A847AQT7-F1
#
_cell.length_a   1.000
_cell.length_b   1.000
_cell.length_c   1.000
_cell.angle_alpha   90.00
_cell.angle_beta   90.00
_cell.angle_gamma   90.00
#
_symmetry.space_group_name_H-M   'P 1'
#
loop_
_entity.id
_entity.type
_entity.pdbx_description
1 polymer ?
#
loop_
_entity_poly.entity_id
_entity_poly.type
_entity_poly.pdbx_seq_one_letter_code
_entity_poly.pdbx_strand_id
1 'polypeptide(L)'
;MTNEDRSFLNELRNNINRLFQHFNEIEIYQRELAEELNVLKQEISILKNEKEALCLKNENLKIANLMLTGSDENRMARKRLNTIIREIDKCIALLNR
;
A
#
# COMPACT_ATOMS: atom_id res chain seq x y z
N MET A 1 -46.02 43.83 19.37
CA MET A 1 -45.50 42.45 19.43
C MET A 1 -46.13 41.78 20.63
N THR A 2 -46.88 40.71 20.43
CA THR A 2 -47.49 39.94 21.52
C THR A 2 -46.43 39.04 22.18
N ASN A 3 -46.71 38.53 23.39
CA ASN A 3 -45.80 37.59 24.06
C ASN A 3 -45.65 36.27 23.28
N GLU A 4 -46.67 35.87 22.51
CA GLU A 4 -46.66 34.70 21.64
C GLU A 4 -45.66 34.86 20.49
N ASP A 5 -45.62 36.02 19.83
CA ASP A 5 -44.65 36.32 18.76
C ASP A 5 -43.20 36.18 19.26
N ARG A 6 -42.93 36.59 20.50
CA ARG A 6 -41.61 36.49 21.12
C ARG A 6 -41.23 35.05 21.44
N SER A 7 -42.18 34.24 21.89
CA SER A 7 -41.95 32.82 22.17
C SER A 7 -41.61 32.06 20.89
N PHE A 8 -42.38 32.31 19.81
CA PHE A 8 -42.15 31.68 18.52
C PHE A 8 -40.79 32.05 17.92
N LEU A 9 -40.38 33.32 18.00
CA LEU A 9 -39.05 33.76 17.56
C LEU A 9 -37.92 33.10 18.37
N ASN A 10 -38.10 32.92 19.68
CA ASN A 10 -37.11 32.25 20.52
C ASN A 10 -36.98 30.76 20.16
N GLU A 11 -38.09 30.08 19.91
CA GLU A 11 -38.09 28.67 19.50
C GLU A 11 -37.43 28.48 18.13
N LEU A 12 -37.76 29.35 17.17
CA LEU A 12 -37.11 29.37 15.86
C LEU A 12 -35.60 29.59 15.98
N ARG A 13 -35.17 30.55 16.79
CA ARG A 13 -33.74 30.82 17.03
C ARG A 13 -33.04 29.61 17.63
N ASN A 14 -33.67 28.92 18.58
CA ASN A 14 -33.11 27.72 19.20
C ASN A 14 -32.98 26.57 18.20
N ASN A 15 -33.99 26.39 17.34
CA ASN A 15 -33.95 25.36 16.29
C ASN A 15 -32.86 25.65 15.26
N ILE A 16 -32.68 26.91 14.86
CA ILE A 16 -31.60 27.32 13.96
C ILE A 16 -30.23 27.08 14.61
N ASN A 17 -30.06 27.44 15.89
CA ASN A 17 -28.80 27.19 16.60
C ASN A 17 -28.47 25.69 16.68
N ARG A 18 -29.46 24.85 16.97
CA ARG A 18 -29.28 23.38 16.98
C ARG A 18 -28.91 22.85 15.60
N LEU A 19 -29.55 23.36 14.55
CA LEU A 19 -29.22 22.98 13.18
C LEU A 19 -27.75 23.29 12.85
N PHE A 20 -27.27 24.49 13.21
CA PHE A 20 -25.87 24.86 13.00
C PHE A 20 -24.91 24.01 13.83
N GLN A 21 -25.27 23.65 15.07
CA GLN A 21 -24.47 22.74 15.89
C GLN A 21 -24.32 21.38 15.21
N HIS A 22 -25.43 20.77 14.78
CA HIS A 22 -25.38 19.48 14.08
C HIS A 22 -24.63 19.56 12.76
N PHE A 23 -24.78 20.65 12.02
CA PHE A 23 -24.03 20.85 10.79
C PHE A 23 -22.52 20.88 11.05
N ASN A 24 -22.09 21.65 12.06
CA ASN A 24 -20.68 21.72 12.44
C ASN A 24 -20.15 20.35 12.93
N GLU A 25 -20.94 19.61 13.72
CA GLU A 25 -20.57 18.25 14.15
C GLU A 25 -20.36 17.32 12.96
N ILE A 26 -21.24 17.38 11.96
CA ILE A 26 -21.13 16.57 10.74
C ILE A 26 -19.89 16.98 9.93
N GLU A 27 -19.60 18.27 9.80
CA GLU A 27 -18.39 18.73 9.09
C GLU A 27 -17.10 18.27 9.77
N ILE A 28 -17.06 18.29 11.10
CA ILE A 28 -15.91 17.79 11.87
C ILE A 28 -15.76 16.29 11.63
N TYR A 29 -16.83 15.52 11.80
CA TYR A 29 -16.80 14.07 11.61
C TYR A 29 -16.42 13.68 10.17
N GLN A 30 -16.91 14.42 9.18
CA GLN A 30 -16.54 14.19 7.78
C GLN A 30 -15.05 14.43 7.54
N ARG A 31 -14.47 15.44 8.18
CA ARG A 31 -13.04 15.74 8.09
C ARG A 31 -12.21 14.65 8.74
N GLU A 32 -12.56 14.23 9.95
CA GLU A 32 -11.89 13.14 10.67
C GLU A 32 -11.93 11.85 9.85
N LEU A 33 -13.10 11.48 9.32
CA LEU A 33 -13.25 10.29 8.50
C LEU A 33 -12.42 10.36 7.20
N ALA A 34 -12.31 11.55 6.60
CA ALA A 34 -11.48 11.75 5.40
C ALA A 34 -9.99 11.61 5.71
N GLU A 35 -9.54 12.08 6.87
CA GLU A 35 -8.16 11.92 7.34
C GLU A 35 -7.85 10.45 7.63
N GLU A 36 -8.71 9.74 8.36
CA GLU A 36 -8.58 8.30 8.61
C GLU A 36 -8.53 7.48 7.32
N LEU A 37 -9.38 7.82 6.35
CA LEU A 37 -9.36 7.18 5.02
C LEU A 37 -8.02 7.38 4.30
N ASN A 38 -7.40 8.55 4.43
CA ASN A 38 -6.12 8.82 3.81
C ASN A 38 -5.01 8.02 4.49
N VAL A 39 -4.98 7.96 5.82
CA VAL A 39 -4.02 7.16 6.58
C VAL A 39 -4.13 5.68 6.21
N LEU A 40 -5.35 5.12 6.20
CA LEU A 40 -5.59 3.72 5.83
C LEU A 40 -5.16 3.42 4.38
N LYS A 41 -5.39 4.34 3.45
CA LYS A 41 -4.92 4.19 2.06
C LYS A 41 -3.40 4.14 1.97
N GLN A 42 -2.70 4.99 2.73
CA GLN A 42 -1.24 4.98 2.78
C GLN A 42 -0.71 3.68 3.38
N GLU A 43 -1.29 3.22 4.48
CA GLU A 43 -0.93 1.95 5.13
C GLU A 43 -1.13 0.76 4.18
N ILE A 44 -2.27 0.69 3.48
CA ILE A 44 -2.53 -0.33 2.46
C ILE A 44 -1.47 -0.30 1.36
N SER A 45 -1.04 0.89 0.92
CA SER A 45 0.02 1.00 -0.10
C SER A 45 1.35 0.46 0.41
N ILE A 46 1.72 0.75 1.66
CA ILE A 46 2.95 0.24 2.27
C ILE A 46 2.91 -1.28 2.38
N LEU A 47 1.82 -1.83 2.92
CA LEU A 47 1.64 -3.29 3.07
C LEU A 47 1.68 -4.03 1.73
N LYS A 48 1.16 -3.43 0.66
CA LYS A 48 1.26 -4.00 -0.70
C LYS A 48 2.71 -4.08 -1.17
N ASN A 49 3.47 -3.01 -1.00
CA ASN A 49 4.90 -2.99 -1.37
C ASN A 49 5.71 -3.99 -0.56
N GLU A 50 5.45 -4.10 0.75
CA GLU A 50 6.10 -5.09 1.60
C GLU A 50 5.75 -6.52 1.20
N LYS A 51 4.49 -6.78 0.87
CA LYS A 51 4.04 -8.07 0.35
C LYS A 51 4.77 -8.44 -0.93
N GLU A 52 4.89 -7.52 -1.88
CA GLU A 52 5.62 -7.76 -3.13
C GLU A 52 7.09 -8.06 -2.88
N ALA A 53 7.75 -7.28 -2.00
CA ALA A 53 9.14 -7.52 -1.61
C ALA A 53 9.33 -8.90 -0.95
N LEU A 54 8.41 -9.30 -0.07
CA LEU A 54 8.44 -10.61 0.58
C LEU A 54 8.18 -11.75 -0.41
N CYS A 55 7.26 -11.56 -1.35
CA CYS A 55 7.01 -12.52 -2.44
C CYS A 55 8.29 -12.73 -3.27
N LEU A 56 8.95 -11.66 -3.72
CA LEU A 56 10.20 -11.74 -4.46
C LEU A 56 11.30 -12.44 -3.65
N LYS A 57 11.43 -12.10 -2.36
CA LYS A 57 12.41 -12.75 -1.46
C LYS A 57 12.11 -14.25 -1.32
N ASN A 58 10.84 -14.63 -1.21
CA ASN A 58 10.42 -16.03 -1.12
C ASN A 58 10.73 -16.79 -2.41
N GLU A 59 10.44 -16.21 -3.57
CA GLU A 59 10.79 -16.79 -4.88
C GLU A 59 12.31 -16.99 -5.02
N ASN A 60 13.10 -15.99 -4.66
CA ASN A 60 14.55 -16.09 -4.67
C ASN A 60 15.05 -17.23 -3.76
N LEU A 61 14.46 -17.38 -2.56
CA LEU A 61 14.78 -18.47 -1.65
C LEU A 61 14.36 -19.84 -2.20
N LYS A 62 13.21 -19.94 -2.86
CA LYS A 62 12.78 -21.17 -3.54
C LYS A 62 13.74 -21.57 -4.65
N ILE A 63 14.16 -20.62 -5.48
CA ILE A 63 15.14 -20.85 -6.54
C ILE A 63 16.47 -21.30 -5.94
N ALA A 64 16.97 -20.60 -4.92
CA ALA A 64 18.20 -20.97 -4.22
C ALA A 64 18.12 -22.39 -3.61
N ASN A 65 16.99 -22.72 -2.98
CA ASN A 65 16.75 -24.06 -2.43
C ASN A 65 16.73 -25.12 -3.52
N LEU A 66 16.01 -24.92 -4.64
CA LEU A 66 16.00 -25.86 -5.76
C LEU A 66 17.42 -26.11 -6.29
N MET A 67 18.23 -25.05 -6.41
CA MET A 67 19.62 -25.22 -6.78
C MET A 67 20.35 -26.13 -5.79
N LEU A 68 20.18 -25.91 -4.48
CA LEU A 68 20.86 -26.65 -3.40
C LEU A 68 20.37 -28.10 -3.22
N THR A 69 19.08 -28.38 -3.37
CA THR A 69 18.46 -29.68 -3.06
C THR A 69 18.58 -30.74 -4.14
N GLY A 70 19.22 -30.44 -5.28
CA GLY A 70 19.89 -31.44 -6.12
C GLY A 70 19.07 -32.65 -6.57
N SER A 71 18.21 -32.47 -7.57
CA SER A 71 17.91 -33.52 -8.56
C SER A 71 19.04 -33.57 -9.61
N ASP A 72 19.28 -34.73 -10.25
CA ASP A 72 20.29 -34.91 -11.31
C ASP A 72 20.14 -33.89 -12.46
N GLU A 73 18.91 -33.44 -12.74
CA GLU A 73 18.62 -32.35 -13.68
C GLU A 73 19.25 -31.02 -13.26
N ASN A 74 19.28 -30.70 -11.96
CA ASN A 74 19.86 -29.45 -11.45
C ASN A 74 21.39 -29.45 -11.54
N ARG A 75 22.03 -30.63 -11.49
CA ARG A 75 23.47 -30.75 -11.71
C ARG A 75 23.83 -30.47 -13.17
N MET A 76 23.00 -30.94 -14.11
CA MET A 76 23.12 -30.60 -15.53
C MET A 76 22.83 -29.12 -15.80
N ALA A 77 21.80 -28.55 -15.18
CA ALA A 77 21.48 -27.13 -15.29
C ALA A 77 22.61 -26.23 -14.75
N ARG A 78 23.18 -26.56 -13.57
CA ARG A 78 24.35 -25.87 -13.01
C ARG A 78 25.58 -25.95 -13.93
N LYS A 79 25.83 -27.10 -14.56
CA LYS A 79 26.91 -27.24 -15.55
C LYS A 79 26.68 -26.35 -16.78
N ARG A 80 25.47 -26.33 -17.34
CA ARG A 80 25.10 -25.47 -18.47
C ARG A 80 25.25 -23.99 -18.13
N LEU A 81 24.77 -23.56 -16.96
CA LEU A 81 24.94 -22.18 -16.48
C LEU A 81 26.41 -21.78 -16.39
N ASN A 82 27.26 -22.63 -15.82
CA ASN A 82 28.70 -22.36 -15.74
C ASN A 82 29.38 -22.28 -17.11
N THR A 83 28.91 -23.05 -18.10
CA THR A 83 29.38 -22.93 -19.48
C THR A 83 28.98 -21.58 -20.09
N ILE A 84 27.72 -21.17 -19.92
CA ILE A 84 27.21 -19.89 -20.43
C ILE A 84 27.96 -18.71 -19.80
N ILE A 85 28.21 -18.73 -18.48
CA ILE A 85 28.99 -17.68 -17.80
C ILE A 85 30.40 -17.57 -18.40
N ARG A 86 31.07 -18.68 -18.69
CA ARG A 86 32.40 -18.67 -19.34
C ARG A 86 32.37 -18.14 -20.77
N GLU A 87 31.29 -18.39 -21.51
CA GLU A 87 31.12 -17.83 -22.85
C GLU A 87 30.90 -16.32 -22.79
N ILE A 88 30.11 -15.84 -21.81
CA ILE A 88 29.94 -14.40 -21.55
C ILE A 88 31.29 -13.76 -21.19
N ASP A 89 32.07 -14.36 -20.28
CA ASP A 89 33.40 -13.85 -19.91
C ASP A 89 34.34 -13.76 -21.13
N LYS A 90 34.31 -14.76 -22.02
CA LYS A 90 35.07 -14.72 -23.29
C LYS A 90 34.62 -13.59 -24.21
N CYS A 91 33.31 -13.39 -24.35
CA CYS A 91 32.77 -12.28 -25.14
C CYS A 91 33.15 -10.91 -24.55
N ILE A 92 33.07 -10.76 -23.23
CA ILE A 92 33.51 -9.53 -22.53
C ILE A 92 35.01 -9.28 -22.76
N ALA A 93 35.84 -10.32 -22.68
CA ALA A 93 37.28 -10.21 -22.94
C ALA A 93 37.60 -9.82 -24.40
N LEU A 94 36.77 -10.24 -25.35
CA LEU A 94 36.89 -9.84 -26.76
C LEU A 94 36.43 -8.40 -27.02
N LEU A 95 35.49 -7.88 -26.21
CA LEU A 95 35.00 -6.50 -26.30
C LEU A 95 35.92 -5.47 -25.63
N ASN A 96 36.76 -5.90 -24.69
CA ASN A 96 37.76 -5.05 -24.02
C ASN A 96 39.13 -5.03 -24.74
N ARG A 97 39.15 -5.39 -26.02
CA ARG A 97 40.29 -5.29 -26.94
C ARG A 97 39.98 -4.26 -28.02
#